data_AF-A0A961KB02-F1
#
_entry.id   AF-A0A961KB02-F1
#
_cell.length_a   1.000
_cell.length_b   1.000
_cell.length_c   1.000
_cell.angle_alpha   90.00
_cell.angle_beta   90.00
_cell.angle_gamma   90.00
#
_symmetry.space_group_name_H-M   'P 1'
#
loop_
_entity.id
_entity.type
_entity.pdbx_description
1 polymer ?
#
loop_
_entity_poly.entity_id
_entity_poly.type
_entity_poly.pdbx_seq_one_letter_code
_entity_poly.pdbx_strand_id
1 'polypeptide(L)'
;VELKNWNCCGAMEVKNIDPKIQTYLSARNLSIAEDMGFDTVMAPCNGCYHNLKKAEYDLAHDAASVEVNARLSEKAGHQTYESGGVETIHALDWIKRAVGEDELATRVKNNLKGLKIANYYGCMYTRPRHIFPEKDKGPGSESTAKP
;
A
#
# COMPACT_ATOMS: atom_id res chain seq x y z
N VAL A 1 10.43 -10.09 -7.05
CA VAL A 1 11.53 -10.40 -6.10
C VAL A 1 11.19 -9.78 -4.75
N GLU A 2 11.82 -10.22 -3.65
CA GLU A 2 11.61 -9.58 -2.35
C GLU A 2 12.39 -8.26 -2.27
N LEU A 3 11.79 -7.26 -1.64
CA LEU A 3 12.41 -5.96 -1.37
C LEU A 3 13.55 -6.14 -0.37
N LYS A 4 14.77 -5.71 -0.69
CA LYS A 4 15.94 -5.95 0.18
C LYS A 4 15.86 -5.07 1.42
N ASN A 5 15.98 -5.66 2.62
CA ASN A 5 16.07 -4.90 3.88
C ASN A 5 14.86 -3.94 4.10
N TRP A 6 13.67 -4.40 3.71
CA TRP A 6 12.42 -3.71 4.00
C TRP A 6 12.16 -3.64 5.52
N ASN A 7 11.47 -2.59 5.97
CA ASN A 7 11.04 -2.45 7.36
C ASN A 7 9.52 -2.56 7.50
N CYS A 8 9.04 -2.87 8.70
CA CYS A 8 7.61 -2.82 8.99
C CYS A 8 7.01 -1.46 8.58
N CYS A 9 5.84 -1.47 7.95
CA CYS A 9 5.16 -0.26 7.50
C CYS A 9 4.73 0.67 8.66
N GLY A 10 4.87 0.23 9.92
CA GLY A 10 4.44 0.91 11.15
C GLY A 10 3.11 0.39 11.71
N ALA A 11 2.54 -0.66 11.09
CA ALA A 11 1.28 -1.28 11.49
C ALA A 11 0.16 -0.24 11.72
N MET A 12 -0.61 -0.35 12.80
CA MET A 12 -1.69 0.58 13.13
C MET A 12 -1.36 1.50 14.29
N GLU A 13 -0.21 1.29 14.93
CA GLU A 13 0.16 1.89 16.20
C GLU A 13 1.01 3.14 16.00
N VAL A 14 1.92 3.15 15.01
CA VAL A 14 2.86 4.28 14.82
C VAL A 14 2.11 5.59 14.54
N LYS A 15 1.04 5.55 13.74
CA LYS A 15 0.20 6.73 13.47
C LYS A 15 -0.42 7.37 14.72
N ASN A 16 -0.59 6.62 15.81
CA ASN A 16 -1.12 7.14 17.07
C ASN A 16 -0.05 7.94 17.85
N ILE A 17 1.22 7.76 17.51
CA ILE A 17 2.36 8.49 18.05
C ILE A 17 2.66 9.67 17.13
N ASP A 18 2.95 9.39 15.86
CA ASP A 18 3.23 10.40 14.85
C ASP A 18 2.87 9.88 13.44
N PRO A 19 1.87 10.48 12.77
CA PRO A 19 1.48 10.06 11.42
C PRO A 19 2.57 10.30 10.37
N LYS A 20 3.46 11.27 10.55
CA LYS A 20 4.55 11.55 9.60
C LYS A 20 5.68 10.53 9.71
N ILE A 21 5.90 9.97 10.91
CA ILE A 21 6.81 8.84 11.08
C ILE A 21 6.23 7.60 10.39
N GLN A 22 4.92 7.35 10.49
CA GLN A 22 4.25 6.27 9.74
C GLN A 22 4.47 6.41 8.23
N THR A 23 4.31 7.64 7.69
CA THR A 23 4.58 7.97 6.30
C THR A 23 6.02 7.64 5.91
N TYR A 24 7.01 8.10 6.69
CA TYR A 24 8.42 7.82 6.45
C TYR A 24 8.76 6.32 6.44
N LEU A 25 8.24 5.55 7.40
CA LEU A 25 8.50 4.09 7.45
C LEU A 25 8.04 3.38 6.17
N SER A 26 6.95 3.85 5.57
CA SER A 26 6.45 3.31 4.31
C SER A 26 7.22 3.87 3.10
N ALA A 27 7.54 5.16 3.10
CA ALA A 27 8.35 5.81 2.07
C ALA A 27 9.74 5.19 1.91
N ARG A 28 10.39 4.78 3.02
CA ARG A 28 11.66 4.04 2.97
C ARG A 28 11.56 2.74 2.18
N ASN A 29 10.45 2.00 2.28
CA ASN A 29 10.28 0.79 1.48
C ASN A 29 10.09 1.12 -0.01
N LEU A 30 9.44 2.25 -0.33
CA LEU A 30 9.28 2.70 -1.71
C LEU A 30 10.62 3.18 -2.30
N SER A 31 11.47 3.90 -1.56
CA SER A 31 12.80 4.26 -2.05
C SER A 31 13.69 3.05 -2.30
N ILE A 32 13.62 2.01 -1.47
CA ILE A 32 14.35 0.76 -1.72
C ILE A 32 13.91 0.13 -3.05
N ALA A 33 12.62 0.22 -3.40
CA ALA A 33 12.12 -0.33 -4.65
C ALA A 33 12.68 0.45 -5.85
N GLU A 34 12.71 1.79 -5.76
CA GLU A 34 13.35 2.65 -6.76
C GLU A 34 14.84 2.33 -6.92
N ASP A 35 15.58 2.22 -5.81
CA ASP A 35 17.01 1.88 -5.79
C ASP A 35 17.28 0.51 -6.43
N MET A 36 16.34 -0.42 -6.28
CA MET A 36 16.38 -1.74 -6.90
C MET A 36 15.93 -1.75 -8.37
N GLY A 37 15.50 -0.61 -8.92
CA GLY A 37 15.05 -0.45 -10.30
C GLY A 37 13.63 -0.99 -10.56
N PHE A 38 12.79 -1.07 -9.52
CA PHE A 38 11.39 -1.48 -9.65
C PHE A 38 10.46 -0.28 -9.54
N ASP A 39 9.43 -0.28 -10.39
CA ASP A 39 8.36 0.73 -10.42
C ASP A 39 7.14 0.32 -9.60
N THR A 40 7.13 -0.89 -9.03
CA THR A 40 5.95 -1.46 -8.37
C THR A 40 6.33 -2.25 -7.12
N VAL A 41 5.63 -2.00 -6.00
CA VAL A 41 5.71 -2.78 -4.76
C VAL A 41 4.39 -3.49 -4.50
N MET A 42 4.43 -4.82 -4.41
CA MET A 42 3.26 -5.63 -4.07
C MET A 42 3.20 -5.89 -2.55
N ALA A 43 2.07 -5.54 -1.94
CA ALA A 43 1.80 -5.78 -0.52
C ALA A 43 0.64 -6.78 -0.34
N PRO A 44 0.87 -7.94 0.30
CA PRO A 44 -0.19 -8.93 0.52
C PRO A 44 -1.06 -8.66 1.75
N CYS A 45 -0.64 -7.75 2.63
CA CYS A 45 -1.36 -7.36 3.82
C CYS A 45 -2.12 -6.05 3.56
N ASN A 46 -3.41 -6.03 3.89
CA ASN A 46 -4.24 -4.82 3.82
C ASN A 46 -3.62 -3.62 4.55
N GLY A 47 -2.97 -3.84 5.71
CA GLY A 47 -2.30 -2.77 6.46
C GLY A 47 -1.05 -2.25 5.77
N CYS A 48 -0.21 -3.14 5.23
CA CYS A 48 0.97 -2.73 4.48
C CYS A 48 0.58 -1.97 3.21
N TYR A 49 -0.38 -2.52 2.45
CA TYR A 49 -0.93 -1.87 1.26
C TYR A 49 -1.47 -0.48 1.59
N HIS A 50 -2.27 -0.38 2.65
CA HIS A 50 -2.84 0.88 3.11
C HIS A 50 -1.78 1.93 3.45
N ASN A 51 -0.80 1.56 4.27
CA ASN A 51 0.22 2.50 4.74
C ASN A 51 1.16 2.94 3.61
N LEU A 52 1.50 2.05 2.67
CA LEU A 52 2.29 2.39 1.48
C LEU A 52 1.53 3.36 0.56
N LYS A 53 0.25 3.06 0.24
CA LYS A 53 -0.60 3.98 -0.54
C LYS A 53 -0.85 5.30 0.17
N LYS A 54 -0.96 5.29 1.51
CA LYS A 54 -1.05 6.50 2.31
C LYS A 54 0.24 7.32 2.20
N ALA A 55 1.41 6.69 2.20
CA ALA A 55 2.67 7.41 2.03
C ALA A 55 2.81 8.05 0.64
N GLU A 56 2.39 7.36 -0.43
CA GLU A 56 2.27 7.97 -1.76
C GLU A 56 1.36 9.22 -1.70
N TYR A 57 0.19 9.11 -1.07
CA TYR A 57 -0.76 10.21 -0.94
C TYR A 57 -0.21 11.37 -0.11
N ASP A 58 0.30 11.11 1.09
CA ASP A 58 0.80 12.14 2.00
C ASP A 58 1.97 12.90 1.38
N LEU A 59 2.90 12.21 0.71
CA LEU A 59 4.05 12.86 0.07
C LEU A 59 3.67 13.68 -1.17
N ALA A 60 2.49 13.44 -1.74
CA ALA A 60 1.95 14.26 -2.81
C ALA A 60 1.15 15.49 -2.31
N HIS A 61 0.68 15.49 -1.06
CA HIS A 61 -0.31 16.47 -0.58
C HIS A 61 0.02 17.16 0.75
N ASP A 62 0.97 16.67 1.56
CA ASP A 62 1.36 17.23 2.86
C ASP A 62 2.84 17.61 2.88
N ALA A 63 3.12 18.92 2.76
CA ALA A 63 4.47 19.46 2.78
C ALA A 63 5.26 19.09 4.05
N ALA A 64 4.57 18.95 5.19
CA ALA A 64 5.23 18.57 6.43
C ALA A 64 5.62 17.08 6.46
N SER A 65 4.87 16.22 5.75
CA SER A 65 5.29 14.83 5.53
C SER A 65 6.51 14.74 4.62
N VAL A 66 6.57 15.58 3.58
CA VAL A 66 7.74 15.68 2.70
C VAL A 66 8.98 16.12 3.49
N GLU A 67 8.87 17.16 4.32
CA GLU A 67 9.97 17.65 5.16
C GLU A 67 10.49 16.56 6.11
N VAL A 68 9.59 15.87 6.83
CA VAL A 68 9.98 14.81 7.76
C VAL A 68 10.62 13.63 7.02
N ASN A 69 10.07 13.24 5.87
CA ASN A 69 10.61 12.17 5.05
C ASN A 69 12.04 12.49 4.57
N ALA A 70 12.28 13.69 4.06
CA ALA A 70 13.60 14.13 3.62
C ALA A 70 14.61 14.13 4.78
N ARG A 71 14.24 14.75 5.92
CA ARG A 71 15.10 14.83 7.10
C ARG A 71 15.48 13.46 7.66
N LEU A 72 14.52 12.54 7.73
CA LEU A 72 14.78 11.19 8.25
C LEU A 72 15.57 10.34 7.27
N SER A 73 15.32 10.46 5.95
CA SER A 73 16.09 9.77 4.91
C SER A 73 17.55 10.21 4.90
N GLU A 74 17.81 11.52 4.99
CA GLU A 74 19.15 12.08 5.13
C GLU A 74 19.86 11.53 6.37
N LYS A 75 19.20 11.60 7.53
CA LYS A 75 19.77 11.09 8.79
C LYS A 75 20.05 9.58 8.76
N ALA A 76 19.21 8.82 8.06
CA ALA A 76 19.35 7.38 7.91
C ALA A 76 20.32 6.96 6.78
N GLY A 77 20.76 7.92 5.95
CA GLY A 77 21.73 7.69 4.88
C GLY A 77 21.18 6.90 3.69
N HIS A 78 19.91 7.12 3.30
CA HIS A 78 19.32 6.53 2.10
C HIS A 78 18.61 7.57 1.24
N GLN A 79 18.30 7.20 -0.01
CA GLN A 79 17.55 8.05 -0.94
C GLN A 79 16.19 8.43 -0.34
N THR A 80 15.84 9.71 -0.44
CA THR A 80 14.50 10.21 -0.13
C THR A 80 13.55 9.79 -1.24
N TYR A 81 12.50 9.05 -0.89
CA TYR A 81 11.43 8.74 -1.85
C TYR A 81 10.61 9.99 -2.18
N GLU A 82 10.30 10.20 -3.45
CA GLU A 82 9.38 11.22 -3.93
C GLU A 82 8.09 10.57 -4.45
N SER A 83 6.94 11.21 -4.22
CA SER A 83 5.67 10.62 -4.63
C SER A 83 5.59 10.45 -6.15
N GLY A 84 5.10 9.28 -6.59
CA GLY A 84 4.84 8.98 -8.00
C GLY A 84 5.91 8.13 -8.69
N GLY A 85 7.04 7.84 -8.04
CA GLY A 85 8.07 6.98 -8.62
C GLY A 85 7.81 5.48 -8.52
N VAL A 86 6.98 5.03 -7.56
CA VAL A 86 6.63 3.61 -7.36
C VAL A 86 5.13 3.45 -7.10
N GLU A 87 4.49 2.53 -7.83
CA GLU A 87 3.11 2.09 -7.58
C GLU A 87 3.07 1.05 -6.45
N THR A 88 2.25 1.26 -5.43
CA THR A 88 1.86 0.16 -4.53
C THR A 88 0.65 -0.58 -5.08
N ILE A 89 0.74 -1.92 -5.14
CA ILE A 89 -0.36 -2.81 -5.55
C ILE A 89 -0.67 -3.86 -4.46
N HIS A 90 -1.94 -4.15 -4.22
CA HIS A 90 -2.32 -5.24 -3.31
C HIS A 90 -2.16 -6.60 -3.99
N ALA A 91 -1.82 -7.66 -3.25
CA ALA A 91 -1.66 -9.01 -3.81
C ALA A 91 -2.89 -9.49 -4.60
N LEU A 92 -4.11 -9.21 -4.12
CA LEU A 92 -5.33 -9.59 -4.82
C LEU A 92 -5.43 -8.93 -6.21
N ASP A 93 -5.13 -7.63 -6.29
CA ASP A 93 -5.13 -6.89 -7.55
C ASP A 93 -4.00 -7.36 -8.46
N TRP A 94 -2.81 -7.63 -7.90
CA TRP A 94 -1.69 -8.16 -8.67
C TRP A 94 -2.01 -9.51 -9.29
N ILE A 95 -2.57 -10.46 -8.52
CA ILE A 95 -3.00 -11.76 -9.04
C ILE A 95 -4.03 -11.57 -10.16
N LYS A 96 -5.01 -10.67 -9.96
CA LYS A 96 -6.03 -10.41 -10.97
C LYS A 96 -5.47 -9.77 -12.24
N ARG A 97 -4.54 -8.81 -12.13
CA ARG A 97 -3.91 -8.14 -13.27
C ARG A 97 -2.92 -9.05 -14.01
N ALA A 98 -2.11 -9.81 -13.28
CA ALA A 98 -1.02 -10.59 -13.85
C ALA A 98 -1.44 -11.98 -14.36
N VAL A 99 -2.42 -12.61 -13.69
CA VAL A 99 -2.89 -13.96 -14.04
C VAL A 99 -4.29 -13.88 -14.66
N GLY A 100 -5.21 -13.16 -14.02
CA GLY A 100 -6.61 -13.12 -14.44
C GLY A 100 -7.39 -14.36 -14.00
N GLU A 101 -8.73 -14.26 -14.02
CA GLU A 101 -9.62 -15.28 -13.46
C GLU A 101 -9.64 -16.57 -14.29
N ASP A 102 -9.61 -16.43 -15.63
CA ASP A 102 -9.65 -17.58 -16.55
C ASP A 102 -8.40 -18.44 -16.42
N GLU A 103 -7.21 -17.83 -16.47
CA GLU A 103 -5.95 -18.55 -16.33
C GLU A 103 -5.74 -19.05 -14.89
N LEU A 104 -6.27 -18.36 -13.89
CA LEU A 104 -6.28 -18.90 -12.53
C LEU A 104 -7.11 -20.19 -12.48
N ALA A 105 -8.26 -20.24 -13.16
CA ALA A 105 -9.11 -21.42 -13.21
C ALA A 105 -8.43 -22.62 -13.91
N THR A 106 -7.66 -22.40 -14.97
CA THR A 106 -6.89 -23.48 -15.65
C THR A 106 -5.81 -24.09 -14.76
N ARG A 107 -5.30 -23.32 -13.78
CA ARG A 107 -4.24 -23.74 -12.86
C ARG A 107 -4.74 -24.42 -11.58
N VAL A 108 -6.05 -24.42 -11.33
CA VAL A 108 -6.64 -25.04 -10.12
C VAL A 108 -6.51 -26.57 -10.20
N LYS A 109 -5.67 -27.14 -9.33
CA LYS A 109 -5.54 -28.61 -9.20
C LYS A 109 -6.56 -29.22 -8.24
N ASN A 110 -6.83 -28.53 -7.13
CA ASN A 110 -7.78 -28.95 -6.10
C ASN A 110 -8.83 -27.85 -5.95
N ASN A 111 -10.03 -28.09 -6.48
CA ASN A 111 -11.11 -27.12 -6.38
C ASN A 111 -11.78 -27.17 -4.99
N LEU A 112 -12.37 -26.05 -4.59
CA LEU A 112 -13.10 -25.90 -3.33
C LEU A 112 -14.62 -26.01 -3.52
N LYS A 113 -15.08 -26.78 -4.53
CA LYS A 113 -16.50 -26.87 -4.87
C LYS A 113 -17.31 -27.41 -3.68
N GLY A 114 -18.41 -26.74 -3.37
CA GLY A 114 -19.28 -27.07 -2.25
C GLY A 114 -18.94 -26.35 -0.94
N LEU A 115 -17.79 -25.67 -0.85
CA LEU A 115 -17.49 -24.82 0.28
C LEU A 115 -18.22 -23.47 0.15
N LYS A 116 -18.90 -23.04 1.21
CA LYS A 116 -19.47 -21.69 1.30
C LYS A 116 -18.40 -20.74 1.83
N ILE A 117 -18.06 -19.71 1.06
CA ILE A 117 -17.03 -18.74 1.42
C ILE A 117 -17.68 -17.39 1.71
N ALA A 118 -17.42 -16.84 2.89
CA ALA A 118 -17.74 -15.45 3.22
C ALA A 118 -16.49 -14.60 3.00
N ASN A 119 -16.48 -13.83 1.91
CA ASN A 119 -15.33 -12.98 1.57
C ASN A 119 -15.26 -11.78 2.52
N TYR A 120 -14.14 -11.65 3.23
CA TYR A 120 -13.83 -10.48 4.04
C TYR A 120 -12.68 -9.70 3.41
N TYR A 121 -13.01 -8.59 2.74
CA TYR A 121 -12.02 -7.74 2.08
C TYR A 121 -11.21 -6.88 3.05
N GLY A 122 -11.79 -6.55 4.21
CA GLY A 122 -11.20 -5.66 5.21
C GLY A 122 -11.25 -4.18 4.84
N CYS A 123 -11.32 -3.33 5.86
CA CYS A 123 -11.52 -1.88 5.67
C CYS A 123 -10.32 -1.20 5.00
N MET A 124 -9.10 -1.62 5.36
CA MET A 124 -7.86 -1.01 4.89
C MET A 124 -7.55 -1.29 3.41
N TYR A 125 -8.20 -2.28 2.81
CA TYR A 125 -8.09 -2.54 1.37
C TYR A 125 -8.93 -1.56 0.53
N THR A 126 -10.01 -1.02 1.11
CA THR A 126 -11.00 -0.24 0.35
C THR A 126 -11.16 1.21 0.81
N ARG A 127 -10.55 1.61 1.94
CA ARG A 127 -10.75 2.92 2.58
C ARG A 127 -9.43 3.53 3.08
N PRO A 128 -9.34 4.86 3.15
CA PRO A 128 -10.35 5.86 2.76
C PRO A 128 -10.37 6.15 1.26
N ARG A 129 -11.50 6.66 0.75
CA ARG A 129 -11.72 6.90 -0.69
C ARG A 129 -10.78 7.93 -1.33
N HIS A 130 -10.24 8.89 -0.58
CA HIS A 130 -9.29 9.83 -1.18
C HIS A 130 -7.94 9.17 -1.51
N ILE A 131 -7.63 8.04 -0.86
CA ILE A 131 -6.46 7.19 -1.18
C ILE A 131 -6.85 6.08 -2.17
N PHE A 132 -8.09 5.57 -2.08
CA PHE A 132 -8.61 4.48 -2.92
C PHE A 132 -9.90 4.89 -3.68
N PRO A 133 -9.85 5.89 -4.58
CA PRO A 133 -11.05 6.42 -5.24
C PRO A 133 -11.76 5.40 -6.14
N GLU A 134 -11.04 4.38 -6.59
CA GLU A 134 -11.54 3.28 -7.38
C GLU A 134 -12.25 2.20 -6.55
N LYS A 135 -12.00 2.13 -5.24
CA LYS A 135 -12.51 1.09 -4.34
C LYS A 135 -13.75 1.56 -3.55
N ASP A 136 -14.66 0.63 -3.27
CA ASP A 136 -15.89 0.82 -2.47
C ASP A 136 -16.75 2.02 -2.94
N LYS A 137 -17.35 1.90 -4.14
CA LYS A 137 -18.27 2.88 -4.74
C LYS A 137 -19.74 2.68 -4.34
N GLY A 138 -20.02 1.83 -3.35
CA GLY A 138 -21.38 1.51 -2.92
C GLY A 138 -22.06 2.67 -2.16
N PRO A 139 -23.41 2.70 -2.09
CA PRO A 139 -24.13 3.67 -1.27
C PRO A 139 -23.78 3.52 0.23
N GLY A 140 -23.63 4.63 0.96
CA GLY A 140 -23.31 4.62 2.41
C GLY A 140 -21.84 4.40 2.76
N SER A 141 -20.94 4.43 1.78
CA SER A 141 -19.49 4.33 1.97
C SER A 141 -18.78 5.68 1.79
N GLU A 142 -19.53 6.80 1.84
CA GLU A 142 -18.95 8.13 1.83
C GLU A 142 -18.01 8.33 3.03
N SER A 143 -16.75 8.63 2.74
CA SER A 143 -15.82 9.09 3.78
C SER A 143 -16.25 10.46 4.27
N THR A 144 -16.53 10.60 5.57
CA THR A 144 -16.78 11.91 6.20
C THR A 144 -15.50 12.73 6.35
N ALA A 145 -14.33 12.09 6.25
CA ALA A 145 -13.05 12.77 6.19
C ALA A 145 -12.92 13.49 4.83
N LYS A 146 -12.96 14.82 4.88
CA LYS A 146 -12.53 15.71 3.80
C LYS A 146 -11.05 16.03 4.04
N PRO A 147 -10.15 15.73 3.07
CA PRO A 147 -8.74 16.09 3.18
C PRO A 147 -8.56 17.61 3.31
#